data_AF-A0A2I1GE36-F1
#
_entry.id   AF-A0A2I1GE36-F1
#
_cell.length_a   1.000
_cell.length_b   1.000
_cell.length_c   1.000
_cell.angle_alpha   90.00
_cell.angle_beta   90.00
_cell.angle_gamma   90.00
#
_symmetry.space_group_name_H-M   'P 1'
#
loop_
_entity.id
_entity.type
_entity.pdbx_description
1 polymer ?
#
loop_
_entity_poly.entity_id
_entity_poly.type
_entity_poly.pdbx_seq_one_letter_code
_entity_poly.pdbx_strand_id
1 'polypeptide(L)' 'MIKHPMKKDSFGVWEVHIPAKNGTPTIPHNIKIKISMTTSEGERIDHLPAWIKRVTQDLNVSLGCHLLEPTSKISMEK' A
#
# COMPACT_ATOMS: atom_id res chain seq x y z
N MET A 1 -0.96 -13.31 -1.32
CA MET A 1 0.04 -13.74 -0.32
C MET A 1 0.59 -12.50 0.40
N ILE A 2 0.39 -12.39 1.72
CA ILE A 2 0.89 -11.28 2.54
C ILE A 2 2.37 -11.52 2.83
N LYS A 3 3.25 -10.60 2.43
CA LYS A 3 4.71 -10.76 2.57
C LYS A 3 5.29 -10.11 3.82
N HIS A 4 4.59 -9.14 4.41
CA HIS A 4 5.03 -8.39 5.59
C HIS A 4 3.83 -8.14 6.51
N PRO A 5 3.52 -9.06 7.46
CA PRO A 5 2.43 -8.85 8.42
C PRO A 5 2.81 -7.72 9.40
N MET A 6 1.83 -6.88 9.72
CA MET A 6 1.99 -5.81 10.72
C MET A 6 1.48 -6.28 12.09
N LYS A 7 2.06 -5.75 13.16
CA LYS A 7 1.64 -5.97 14.53
C LYS A 7 0.90 -4.75 15.04
N LYS A 8 -0.24 -4.95 15.71
CA LYS A 8 -0.98 -3.89 16.39
C LYS A 8 -0.47 -3.75 17.82
N ASP A 9 -0.22 -2.53 18.26
CA ASP A 9 0.13 -2.23 19.66
C ASP A 9 -1.12 -2.03 20.54
N SER A 10 -0.92 -1.67 21.81
CA SER A 10 -2.00 -1.42 22.77
C SER A 10 -2.82 -0.16 22.48
N PHE A 11 -2.28 0.78 21.72
CA PHE A 11 -2.95 2.02 21.30
C PHE A 11 -3.64 1.88 19.95
N GLY A 12 -3.52 0.72 19.32
CA GLY A 12 -4.08 0.44 18.01
C GLY A 12 -3.29 0.95 16.83
N VAL A 13 -2.02 1.33 17.04
CA VAL A 13 -1.06 1.65 16.00
C VAL A 13 -0.52 0.36 15.41
N TRP A 14 -0.41 0.31 14.08
CA TRP A 14 0.14 -0.83 13.37
C TRP A 14 1.59 -0.57 12.98
N GLU A 15 2.49 -1.47 13.36
CA GLU A 15 3.92 -1.38 13.07
C GLU A 15 4.44 -2.62 12.31
N VAL A 16 5.48 -2.41 11.51
CA VAL A 16 6.24 -3.49 10.89
C VAL A 16 7.68 -3.05 10.74
N HIS A 17 8.61 -3.93 11.13
CA HIS A 17 10.04 -3.71 10.92
C HIS A 17 10.49 -4.51 9.71
N ILE A 18 11.03 -3.82 8.71
CA ILE A 18 11.54 -4.43 7.47
C ILE A 18 13.04 -4.18 7.42
N PRO A 19 13.89 -5.21 7.68
CA PRO A 19 15.33 -5.04 7.68
C PRO A 19 15.85 -4.74 6.26
N ALA A 20 16.98 -4.06 6.18
CA ALA A 20 17.70 -3.87 4.92
C ALA A 20 18.20 -5.20 4.35
N LYS A 21 18.25 -5.32 3.02
CA LYS A 21 18.79 -6.50 2.33
C LYS A 21 20.09 -6.12 1.64
N ASN A 22 21.18 -6.80 2.00
CA ASN A 22 22.51 -6.58 1.41
C ASN A 22 22.98 -5.11 1.47
N GLY A 23 22.72 -4.42 2.58
CA GLY A 23 23.10 -3.01 2.77
C GLY A 23 22.25 -2.01 1.97
N THR A 24 21.23 -2.46 1.26
CA THR A 24 20.29 -1.59 0.53
C THR A 24 18.90 -1.60 1.19
N PRO A 25 18.16 -0.48 1.16
CA PRO A 25 16.78 -0.45 1.63
C PRO A 25 15.91 -1.48 0.90
N THR A 26 15.21 -2.32 1.66
CA THR A 26 14.31 -3.36 1.10
C THR A 26 13.14 -2.77 0.30
N ILE A 27 12.81 -1.52 0.56
CA ILE A 27 11.85 -0.72 -0.20
C ILE A 27 12.67 0.27 -1.02
N PRO A 28 12.87 0.02 -2.33
CA PRO A 28 13.57 0.96 -3.19
C PRO A 28 12.81 2.27 -3.34
N HIS A 29 13.50 3.31 -3.77
CA HIS A 29 12.85 4.55 -4.19
C HIS A 29 11.90 4.31 -5.37
N ASN A 30 10.87 5.14 -5.48
CA ASN A 30 9.91 5.15 -6.60
C ASN A 30 9.11 3.86 -6.81
N ILE A 31 8.87 3.10 -5.74
CA ILE A 31 7.92 1.99 -5.78
C ILE A 31 6.52 2.41 -5.30
N LYS A 32 5.52 1.62 -5.69
CA LYS A 32 4.15 1.73 -5.17
C LYS A 32 4.02 0.94 -3.87
N ILE A 33 3.41 1.54 -2.86
CA ILE A 33 3.07 0.87 -1.59
C ILE A 33 1.59 1.07 -1.27
N LYS A 34 1.01 0.08 -0.58
CA LYS A 34 -0.34 0.15 -0.01
C LYS A 34 -0.40 -0.67 1.26
N ILE A 35 -1.26 -0.26 2.18
CA ILE A 35 -1.62 -1.03 3.37
C ILE A 35 -2.79 -1.91 2.99
N SER A 36 -2.71 -3.19 3.35
CA SER A 36 -3.77 -4.13 3.08
C SER A 36 -4.26 -4.72 4.39
N MET A 37 -5.55 -4.62 4.62
CA MET A 37 -6.20 -4.99 5.87
C MET A 37 -7.30 -6.00 5.58
N THR A 38 -7.53 -6.89 6.55
CA THR A 38 -8.70 -7.78 6.52
C THR A 38 -9.68 -7.29 7.58
N THR A 39 -10.91 -7.00 7.17
CA THR A 39 -11.98 -6.58 8.07
C THR A 39 -12.45 -7.75 8.93
N SER A 40 -13.21 -7.48 9.99
CA SER A 40 -13.85 -8.52 10.80
C SER A 40 -14.81 -9.40 10.01
N GLU A 41 -15.34 -8.89 8.90
CA GLU A 41 -16.23 -9.60 7.97
C GLU A 41 -15.46 -10.47 6.98
N GLY A 42 -14.12 -10.47 7.03
CA GLY A 42 -13.25 -11.27 6.17
C GLY A 42 -12.91 -10.61 4.84
N GLU A 43 -13.40 -9.41 4.58
CA GLU A 43 -13.11 -8.68 3.36
C GLU A 43 -11.69 -8.11 3.37
N ARG A 44 -11.06 -8.05 2.20
CA ARG A 44 -9.73 -7.44 2.05
C ARG A 44 -9.87 -6.05 1.46
N ILE A 45 -9.43 -5.07 2.23
CA ILE A 45 -9.40 -3.66 1.83
C ILE A 45 -7.96 -3.19 1.64
N ASP A 46 -7.76 -2.27 0.70
CA ASP A 46 -6.47 -1.71 0.36
C ASP A 46 -6.53 -0.18 0.47
N HIS A 47 -5.62 0.40 1.26
CA HIS A 47 -5.55 1.85 1.50
C HIS A 47 -4.15 2.41 1.29
N LEU A 48 -4.06 3.72 1.04
CA LEU A 48 -2.81 4.46 1.10
C LEU A 48 -2.46 4.75 2.57
N PRO A 49 -1.18 4.69 2.97
CA PRO A 49 -0.76 5.11 4.30
C PRO A 49 -1.13 6.58 4.57
N ALA A 50 -1.71 6.88 5.73
CA ALA A 50 -2.11 8.23 6.11
C ALA A 50 -0.93 9.24 6.09
N TRP A 51 0.28 8.76 6.39
CA TRP A 51 1.49 9.58 6.48
C TRP A 51 2.34 9.54 5.20
N ILE A 52 1.76 9.13 4.06
CA ILE A 52 2.51 9.07 2.79
C ILE A 52 2.90 10.49 2.33
N LYS A 53 4.15 10.64 1.90
CA LYS A 53 4.69 11.95 1.48
C LYS A 53 4.44 12.28 0.01
N ARG A 54 4.06 11.28 -0.80
CA ARG A 54 4.04 11.38 -2.26
C ARG A 54 3.09 10.37 -2.90
N VAL A 55 2.25 10.83 -3.82
CA VAL A 55 1.20 10.08 -4.53
C VAL A 55 1.09 10.70 -5.93
N THR A 56 0.98 9.90 -6.99
CA THR A 56 1.00 10.36 -8.40
C THR A 56 0.00 9.64 -9.28
N GLN A 57 -1.01 10.32 -9.76
CA GLN A 57 -2.02 9.69 -10.60
C GLN A 57 -1.51 9.35 -12.01
N ASP A 58 -1.82 8.15 -12.50
CA ASP A 58 -1.67 7.86 -13.93
C ASP A 58 -2.81 8.56 -14.68
N LEU A 59 -2.44 9.57 -15.49
CA LEU A 59 -3.38 10.41 -16.22
C LEU A 59 -3.96 9.74 -17.47
N ASN A 60 -3.40 8.61 -17.90
CA ASN A 60 -3.97 7.79 -18.98
C ASN A 60 -5.17 6.96 -18.51
N VAL A 61 -5.45 6.98 -17.20
CA VAL A 61 -6.61 6.33 -16.59
C VAL A 61 -7.60 7.44 -16.21
N SER A 62 -8.67 7.60 -17.00
CA SER A 62 -9.55 8.76 -16.89
C SER A 62 -10.23 8.89 -15.52
N LEU A 63 -10.44 10.12 -15.06
CA LEU A 63 -11.21 10.51 -13.87
C LEU A 63 -12.75 10.41 -14.10
N GLY A 64 -13.17 9.45 -14.92
CA GLY A 64 -14.56 9.22 -15.31
C GLY A 64 -15.04 7.88 -14.76
N CYS A 65 -16.10 7.93 -13.96
CA CYS A 65 -16.85 6.79 -13.46
C CYS A 65 -17.04 5.73 -14.56
N HIS A 66 -16.29 4.64 -14.50
CA HIS A 66 -16.64 3.41 -15.19
C HIS A 66 -16.41 2.26 -14.22
N LEU A 67 -17.51 1.58 -13.89
CA LEU A 67 -17.50 0.29 -13.22
C LEU A 67 -16.66 -0.67 -14.06
N LEU A 68 -15.38 -0.82 -13.74
CA LEU A 68 -14.57 -1.94 -14.19
C LEU A 68 -13.92 -2.56 -12.97
N GLU A 69 -14.15 -3.86 -12.85
CA GLU A 69 -13.72 -4.72 -11.75
C GLU A 69 -12.21 -4.64 -11.44
N PRO A 70 -11.81 -4.94 -10.19
CA PRO A 70 -10.55 -4.49 -9.64
C PRO A 70 -9.40 -5.35 -10.18
N THR A 71 -8.72 -4.87 -11.22
CA THR A 71 -7.39 -5.39 -11.56
C THR A 71 -6.37 -4.28 -11.73
N SER A 72 -5.30 -4.41 -10.94
CA SER A 72 -3.95 -3.99 -11.29
C SER A 72 -3.57 -2.51 -11.08
N LYS A 73 -3.07 -2.25 -9.86
CA LYS A 73 -1.82 -1.51 -9.59
C LYS A 73 -1.70 -0.12 -10.21
N ILE A 74 -2.07 0.92 -9.47
CA ILE A 74 -1.74 2.31 -9.83
C ILE A 74 -0.33 2.65 -9.31
N SER A 75 0.59 2.97 -10.24
CA SER A 75 2.03 3.29 -9.96
C SER A 75 2.17 4.72 -9.66
N MET A 76 2.95 5.05 -8.64
CA MET A 76 3.11 6.44 -8.32
C MET A 76 4.57 6.90 -8.11
N GLU A 77 5.12 7.58 -9.13
CA GLU A 77 6.42 8.23 -9.15
C GLU A 77 6.33 9.76 -9.30
N LYS A 78 6.99 10.43 -8.33
CA LYS A 78 7.32 11.84 -8.06
C LYS A 78 6.46 12.76 -7.18
#